data_AF-A0A5R9C7W1-F1
#
_entry.id   AF-A0A5R9C7W1-F1
#
_cell.length_a   1.000
_cell.length_b   1.000
_cell.length_c   1.000
_cell.angle_alpha   90.00
_cell.angle_beta   90.00
_cell.angle_gamma   90.00
#
_symmetry.space_group_name_H-M   'P 1'
#
loop_
_entity.id
_entity.type
_entity.pdbx_description
1 polymer ?
#
loop_
_entity_poly.entity_id
_entity_poly.type
_entity_poly.pdbx_seq_one_letter_code
_entity_poly.pdbx_strand_id
1 'polypeptide(L)'
;MGFINSIEKFWKKQSNQSQQLIKDIPVFKKKNRTPLSIEYKIQINASELTSSQDHINRITANMIRHNQIKRNYAGKREEDLRNYNEKVYKYESYSTKNVKLIPNETGRLDVYINSIFLGKLPKNYTSNTIHYLQSTVITAFAFIKGGPYKYFNPKTQTVVQEADPFDISIYIQFS
;
A
#
# COMPACT_ATOMS: atom_id res chain seq x y z
N MET A 1 13.65 -33.13 41.16
CA MET A 1 12.82 -31.92 40.91
C MET A 1 13.35 -31.24 39.65
N GLY A 2 12.57 -31.29 38.57
CA GLY A 2 13.07 -31.23 37.19
C GLY A 2 13.24 -29.84 36.57
N PHE A 3 14.04 -29.81 35.50
CA PHE A 3 14.38 -28.67 34.63
C PHE A 3 13.20 -27.77 34.22
N ILE A 4 11.99 -28.31 34.14
CA ILE A 4 10.79 -27.55 33.77
C ILE A 4 10.48 -26.47 34.81
N ASN A 5 10.70 -26.76 36.10
CA ASN A 5 10.48 -25.80 37.18
C ASN A 5 11.54 -24.68 37.21
N SER A 6 12.74 -24.90 36.66
CA SER A 6 13.75 -23.85 36.56
C SER A 6 13.47 -22.91 35.40
N ILE A 7 12.93 -23.43 34.28
CA ILE A 7 12.53 -22.65 33.11
C ILE A 7 11.33 -21.76 33.44
N GLU A 8 10.28 -22.28 34.10
CA GLU A 8 9.15 -21.43 34.52
C GLU A 8 9.56 -20.30 35.47
N LYS A 9 10.47 -20.58 36.41
CA LYS A 9 11.01 -19.57 37.31
C LYS A 9 11.84 -18.53 36.55
N PHE A 10 12.59 -18.94 35.53
CA PHE A 10 13.34 -18.04 34.67
C PHE A 10 12.42 -17.12 33.85
N TRP A 11 11.37 -17.67 33.22
CA TRP A 11 10.39 -16.89 32.46
C TRP A 11 9.61 -15.91 33.34
N LYS A 12 9.20 -16.31 34.55
CA LYS A 12 8.57 -15.40 35.52
C LYS A 12 9.52 -14.28 35.95
N LYS A 13 10.80 -14.58 36.17
CA LYS A 13 11.80 -13.57 36.55
C LYS A 13 12.08 -12.58 35.40
N GLN A 14 12.16 -13.07 34.16
CA GLN A 14 12.41 -12.23 32.98
C GLN A 14 11.18 -11.37 32.61
N SER A 15 9.96 -11.91 32.78
CA SER A 15 8.71 -11.16 32.62
C SER A 15 8.61 -10.02 33.65
N ASN A 16 8.92 -10.29 34.92
CA ASN A 16 8.90 -9.27 35.97
C ASN A 16 9.97 -8.19 35.77
N GLN A 17 11.17 -8.54 35.30
CA GLN A 17 12.21 -7.56 34.93
C GLN A 17 11.79 -6.70 33.72
N SER A 18 11.14 -7.31 32.73
CA SER A 18 10.61 -6.57 31.57
C SER A 18 9.48 -5.61 31.98
N GLN A 19 8.64 -5.99 32.94
CA GLN A 19 7.57 -5.14 33.48
C GLN A 19 8.10 -4.00 34.37
N GLN A 20 9.25 -4.18 35.04
CA GLN A 20 9.93 -3.10 35.75
C GLN A 20 10.55 -2.09 34.78
N LEU A 21 11.16 -2.57 33.69
CA LEU A 21 11.67 -1.70 32.61
C LEU A 21 10.57 -0.91 31.90
N ILE A 22 9.32 -1.38 31.89
CA ILE A 22 8.16 -0.65 31.35
C ILE A 22 7.70 0.49 32.29
N LYS A 23 7.91 0.35 33.60
CA LYS A 23 7.54 1.38 34.59
C LYS A 23 8.54 2.55 34.65
N ASP A 24 9.79 2.29 34.30
CA ASP A 24 10.87 3.30 34.28
C ASP A 24 11.14 3.89 32.89
N ILE A 25 10.30 3.59 31.88
CA ILE A 25 10.26 4.43 30.68
C ILE A 25 9.75 5.78 31.17
N PRO A 26 10.54 6.88 31.07
CA PRO A 26 10.05 8.19 31.41
C PRO A 26 8.76 8.36 30.63
N VAL A 27 7.64 8.57 31.34
CA VAL A 27 6.36 8.93 30.74
C VAL A 27 6.71 10.02 29.76
N PHE A 28 6.75 9.67 28.47
CA PHE A 28 6.91 10.65 27.41
C PHE A 28 5.74 11.56 27.68
N LYS A 29 6.02 12.75 28.24
CA LYS A 29 5.07 13.85 28.33
C LYS A 29 4.35 13.78 27.01
N LYS A 30 3.03 13.56 27.04
CA LYS A 30 2.19 13.57 25.84
C LYS A 30 2.49 14.89 25.14
N LYS A 31 3.46 14.89 24.23
CA LYS A 31 3.57 15.89 23.18
C LYS A 31 2.21 15.79 22.55
N ASN A 32 1.43 16.87 22.64
CA ASN A 32 0.11 16.97 22.04
C ASN A 32 0.20 16.36 20.64
N ARG A 33 -0.23 15.09 20.51
CA ARG A 33 -0.39 14.44 19.22
C ARG A 33 -1.76 14.94 18.77
N THR A 34 -1.80 16.22 18.40
CA THR A 34 -2.83 16.63 17.45
C THR A 34 -2.71 15.64 16.30
N PRO A 35 -3.77 14.90 15.94
CA PRO A 35 -3.74 14.10 14.73
C PRO A 35 -3.33 15.06 13.61
N LEU A 36 -2.28 14.72 12.85
CA LEU A 36 -1.89 15.47 11.66
C LEU A 36 -3.16 15.58 10.80
N SER A 37 -3.70 16.79 10.70
CA SER A 37 -4.92 17.03 9.95
C SER A 37 -4.60 16.89 8.48
N ILE A 38 -5.40 16.09 7.77
CA ILE A 38 -5.22 15.92 6.33
C ILE A 38 -5.52 17.26 5.65
N GLU A 39 -4.49 17.90 5.12
CA GLU A 39 -4.63 19.20 4.45
C GLU A 39 -5.02 19.02 2.98
N TYR A 40 -4.49 17.99 2.33
CA TYR A 40 -4.74 17.74 0.92
C TYR A 40 -4.58 16.26 0.55
N LYS A 41 -5.40 15.78 -0.39
CA LYS A 41 -5.34 14.40 -0.89
C LYS A 41 -5.59 14.34 -2.39
N ILE A 42 -4.88 13.43 -3.05
CA ILE A 42 -5.02 13.13 -4.48
C ILE A 42 -5.17 11.63 -4.64
N GLN A 43 -6.11 11.24 -5.48
CA GLN A 43 -6.21 9.89 -6.00
C GLN A 43 -6.19 9.98 -7.53
N ILE A 44 -5.26 9.24 -8.15
CA ILE A 44 -5.06 9.27 -9.60
C ILE A 44 -4.66 7.88 -10.09
N ASN A 45 -5.12 7.51 -11.29
CA ASN A 45 -4.70 6.27 -11.93
C ASN A 45 -3.49 6.49 -12.83
N ALA A 46 -2.67 5.45 -13.03
CA ALA A 46 -1.54 5.50 -13.94
C ALA A 46 -1.96 5.78 -15.39
N SER A 47 -3.11 5.27 -15.80
CA SER A 47 -3.76 5.57 -17.08
C SER A 47 -4.06 7.06 -17.32
N GLU A 48 -4.16 7.88 -16.26
CA GLU A 48 -4.32 9.34 -16.36
C GLU A 48 -2.97 10.07 -16.49
N LEU A 49 -1.86 9.39 -16.17
CA LEU A 49 -0.50 9.95 -16.18
C LEU A 49 0.28 9.58 -17.44
N THR A 50 -0.02 8.43 -18.03
CA THR A 50 0.62 7.91 -19.24
C THR A 50 -0.37 7.10 -20.07
N SER A 51 -0.26 7.20 -21.39
CA SER A 51 -1.05 6.39 -22.32
C SER A 51 -0.38 5.07 -22.69
N SER A 52 0.84 4.81 -22.19
CA SER A 52 1.60 3.60 -22.53
C SER A 52 1.26 2.44 -21.59
N GLN A 53 0.44 1.51 -22.08
CA GLN A 53 0.08 0.31 -21.32
C GLN A 53 1.29 -0.58 -21.01
N ASP A 54 2.24 -0.72 -21.94
CA ASP A 54 3.48 -1.49 -21.72
C ASP A 54 4.30 -0.93 -20.56
N HIS A 55 4.30 0.39 -20.42
CA HIS A 55 4.99 1.06 -19.34
C HIS A 55 4.33 0.81 -17.99
N ILE A 56 3.00 0.87 -17.93
CA ILE A 56 2.21 0.48 -16.75
C ILE A 56 2.49 -0.99 -16.39
N ASN A 57 2.47 -1.90 -17.37
CA ASN A 57 2.76 -3.32 -17.18
C ASN A 57 4.15 -3.54 -16.59
N ARG A 58 5.17 -2.81 -17.04
CA ARG A 58 6.55 -2.88 -16.52
C ARG A 58 6.63 -2.46 -15.05
N ILE A 59 5.96 -1.37 -14.68
CA ILE A 59 5.94 -0.88 -13.29
C ILE A 59 5.18 -1.88 -12.40
N THR A 60 4.04 -2.40 -12.88
CA THR A 60 3.27 -3.43 -12.19
C THR A 60 4.09 -4.70 -11.94
N ALA A 61 4.80 -5.20 -12.95
CA ALA A 61 5.68 -6.36 -12.81
C ALA A 61 6.78 -6.12 -11.76
N ASN A 62 7.33 -4.90 -11.73
CA ASN A 62 8.28 -4.50 -10.69
C ASN A 62 7.63 -4.49 -9.30
N MET A 63 6.42 -3.94 -9.14
CA MET A 63 5.69 -3.96 -7.87
C MET A 63 5.41 -5.38 -7.37
N ILE A 64 5.05 -6.30 -8.28
CA ILE A 64 4.82 -7.72 -7.97
C ILE A 64 6.11 -8.37 -7.46
N ARG A 65 7.23 -8.14 -8.15
CA ARG A 65 8.54 -8.73 -7.79
C ARG A 65 9.01 -8.32 -6.39
N HIS A 66 8.69 -7.10 -5.94
CA HIS A 66 9.07 -6.61 -4.61
C HIS A 66 8.09 -7.00 -3.49
N ASN A 67 6.93 -7.59 -3.82
CA ASN A 67 5.86 -7.93 -2.88
C ASN A 67 5.61 -9.44 -2.81
N GLN A 68 6.69 -10.24 -2.74
CA GLN A 68 6.58 -11.71 -2.78
C GLN A 68 5.85 -12.35 -1.58
N ILE A 69 5.73 -11.62 -0.46
CA ILE A 69 5.06 -12.12 0.76
C ILE A 69 3.53 -11.92 0.69
N LYS A 70 3.03 -11.10 -0.25
CA LYS A 70 1.60 -10.84 -0.37
C LYS A 70 0.87 -12.07 -0.94
N ARG A 71 -0.32 -12.33 -0.40
CA ARG A 71 -1.17 -13.44 -0.86
C ARG A 71 -1.89 -13.04 -2.14
N ASN A 72 -1.87 -13.93 -3.14
CA ASN A 72 -2.69 -13.79 -4.33
C ASN A 72 -4.18 -13.82 -3.96
N TYR A 73 -5.02 -13.08 -4.68
CA TYR A 73 -6.48 -13.01 -4.47
C TYR A 73 -6.86 -12.63 -3.03
N ALA A 74 -6.03 -11.81 -2.37
CA ALA A 74 -6.11 -11.49 -0.94
C ALA A 74 -6.14 -12.73 -0.01
N GLY A 75 -5.68 -13.88 -0.48
CA GLY A 75 -5.69 -15.14 0.25
C GLY A 75 -7.02 -15.91 0.19
N LYS A 76 -7.99 -15.45 -0.61
CA LYS A 76 -9.27 -16.13 -0.82
C LYS A 76 -9.04 -17.43 -1.62
N ARG A 77 -9.68 -18.52 -1.19
CA ARG A 77 -9.73 -19.79 -1.92
C ARG A 77 -10.91 -19.80 -2.88
N GLU A 78 -10.95 -20.77 -3.80
CA GLU A 78 -12.05 -20.87 -4.77
C GLU A 78 -13.40 -21.13 -4.11
N GLU A 79 -13.42 -21.85 -2.99
CA GLU A 79 -14.61 -22.06 -2.16
C GLU A 79 -15.17 -20.73 -1.63
N ASP A 80 -14.29 -19.82 -1.22
CA ASP A 80 -14.68 -18.50 -0.70
C ASP A 80 -15.33 -17.65 -1.78
N LEU A 81 -14.90 -17.78 -3.04
CA LEU A 81 -15.43 -16.99 -4.17
C LEU A 81 -16.91 -17.21 -4.42
N ARG A 82 -17.49 -18.35 -3.99
CA ARG A 82 -18.93 -18.62 -4.10
C ARG A 82 -19.77 -17.63 -3.30
N ASN A 83 -19.20 -17.04 -2.26
CA ASN A 83 -19.87 -16.07 -1.40
C ASN A 83 -19.71 -14.62 -1.89
N TYR A 84 -18.99 -14.39 -2.99
CA TYR A 84 -18.75 -13.05 -3.54
C TYR A 84 -19.35 -12.94 -4.94
N ASN A 85 -20.10 -11.85 -5.16
CA ASN A 85 -20.65 -11.50 -6.48
C ASN A 85 -19.70 -10.61 -7.31
N GLU A 86 -18.51 -10.30 -6.80
CA GLU A 86 -17.57 -9.36 -7.40
C GLU A 86 -16.31 -10.05 -7.92
N LYS A 87 -15.62 -9.38 -8.87
CA LYS A 87 -14.30 -9.81 -9.35
C LYS A 87 -13.27 -9.74 -8.22
N VAL A 88 -12.54 -10.83 -8.00
CA VAL A 88 -11.40 -10.87 -7.08
C VAL A 88 -10.12 -10.89 -7.90
N TYR A 89 -9.31 -9.84 -7.79
CA TYR A 89 -8.08 -9.72 -8.58
C TYR A 89 -6.92 -10.41 -7.89
N LYS A 90 -6.08 -11.07 -8.68
CA LYS A 90 -4.91 -11.81 -8.19
C LYS A 90 -3.97 -10.91 -7.38
N TYR A 91 -3.79 -9.66 -7.83
CA TYR A 91 -2.81 -8.74 -7.27
C TYR A 91 -3.44 -7.59 -6.46
N GLU A 92 -4.71 -7.67 -6.07
CA GLU A 92 -5.42 -6.57 -5.36
C GLU A 92 -4.74 -6.12 -4.06
N SER A 93 -4.04 -7.04 -3.39
CA SER A 93 -3.35 -6.76 -2.12
C SER A 93 -1.92 -6.24 -2.29
N TYR A 94 -1.45 -6.06 -3.53
CA TYR A 94 -0.09 -5.62 -3.83
C TYR A 94 -0.03 -4.11 -3.85
N SER A 95 0.88 -3.56 -3.03
CA SER A 95 1.07 -2.12 -2.93
C SER A 95 2.53 -1.76 -2.69
N THR A 96 2.88 -0.50 -2.97
CA THR A 96 4.19 0.04 -2.62
C THR A 96 4.03 1.43 -2.01
N LYS A 97 4.91 1.73 -1.04
CA LYS A 97 5.05 3.08 -0.48
C LYS A 97 6.11 3.91 -1.21
N ASN A 98 6.86 3.30 -2.13
CA ASN A 98 7.95 3.95 -2.84
C ASN A 98 7.39 4.73 -4.05
N VAL A 99 6.60 5.75 -3.74
CA VAL A 99 6.04 6.71 -4.70
C VAL A 99 6.71 8.06 -4.44
N LYS A 100 7.27 8.67 -5.49
CA LYS A 100 7.96 9.97 -5.39
C LYS A 100 7.36 10.96 -6.36
N LEU A 101 7.30 12.21 -5.90
CA LEU A 101 6.97 13.38 -6.71
C LEU A 101 8.23 14.24 -6.82
N ILE A 102 8.66 14.54 -8.04
CA ILE A 102 9.86 15.34 -8.29
C ILE A 102 9.48 16.53 -9.17
N PRO A 103 9.73 17.78 -8.74
CA PRO A 103 9.58 18.95 -9.60
C PRO A 103 10.51 18.87 -10.80
N ASN A 104 9.98 19.12 -12.00
CA ASN A 104 10.76 19.23 -13.22
C ASN A 104 10.94 20.70 -13.64
N GLU A 105 11.80 20.92 -14.63
CA GLU A 105 12.15 22.26 -15.14
C GLU A 105 10.96 23.03 -15.71
N THR A 106 9.87 22.33 -16.08
CA THR A 106 8.63 22.94 -16.59
C THR A 106 7.64 23.34 -15.49
N GLY A 107 8.04 23.28 -14.22
CA GLY A 107 7.18 23.57 -13.08
C GLY A 107 6.06 22.54 -12.87
N ARG A 108 6.22 21.33 -13.44
CA ARG A 108 5.32 20.19 -13.22
C ARG A 108 5.95 19.17 -12.29
N LEU A 109 5.14 18.26 -11.77
CA LEU A 109 5.62 17.18 -10.91
C LEU A 109 5.68 15.87 -11.71
N ASP A 110 6.87 15.30 -11.79
CA ASP A 110 7.10 13.96 -12.32
C ASP A 110 6.80 12.92 -11.23
N VAL A 111 5.99 11.91 -11.57
CA VAL A 111 5.58 10.83 -10.66
C VAL A 111 6.44 9.61 -10.92
N TYR A 112 7.03 9.04 -9.88
CA TYR A 112 7.84 7.83 -9.94
C TYR A 112 7.26 6.77 -9.01
N ILE A 113 7.27 5.51 -9.43
CA ILE A 113 6.91 4.33 -8.63
C ILE A 113 8.08 3.36 -8.66
N ASN A 114 8.57 2.96 -7.48
CA ASN A 114 9.76 2.10 -7.36
C ASN A 114 10.96 2.61 -8.18
N SER A 115 11.17 3.94 -8.18
CA SER A 115 12.20 4.64 -8.98
C SER A 115 12.04 4.55 -10.50
N ILE A 116 10.92 4.05 -11.01
CA ILE A 116 10.57 4.06 -12.43
C ILE A 116 9.68 5.28 -12.68
N PHE A 117 10.07 6.16 -13.60
CA PHE A 117 9.23 7.29 -14.03
C PHE A 117 7.91 6.76 -14.57
N LEU A 118 6.77 7.27 -14.13
CA LEU A 118 5.46 6.85 -14.61
C LEU A 118 4.88 7.87 -15.59
N GLY A 119 4.91 9.15 -15.24
CA GLY A 119 4.28 10.22 -15.99
C GLY A 119 4.27 11.53 -15.22
N LYS A 120 3.60 12.54 -15.77
CA LYS A 120 3.54 13.88 -15.18
C LYS A 120 2.20 14.12 -14.53
N LEU A 121 2.21 14.64 -13.30
CA LEU A 121 0.99 14.98 -12.59
C LEU A 121 0.17 16.00 -13.42
N PRO A 122 -1.15 15.82 -13.56
CA PRO A 122 -2.00 16.75 -14.29
C PRO A 122 -1.97 18.16 -13.67
N LYS A 123 -2.16 19.18 -14.52
CA LYS A 123 -1.97 20.59 -14.13
C LYS A 123 -2.91 21.03 -13.01
N ASN A 124 -4.14 20.52 -13.00
CA ASN A 124 -5.16 20.76 -11.97
C ASN A 124 -4.68 20.37 -10.56
N TYR A 125 -3.80 19.38 -10.41
CA TYR A 125 -3.25 18.98 -9.12
C TYR A 125 -1.90 19.65 -8.82
N THR A 126 -1.17 20.09 -9.85
CA THR A 126 0.24 20.50 -9.74
C THR A 126 0.44 21.66 -8.77
N SER A 127 -0.31 22.76 -8.91
CA SER A 127 -0.10 23.96 -8.08
C SER A 127 -0.31 23.70 -6.59
N ASN A 128 -1.41 23.02 -6.24
CA ASN A 128 -1.71 22.68 -4.85
C ASN A 128 -0.67 21.71 -4.29
N THR A 129 -0.26 20.71 -5.08
CA THR A 129 0.74 19.73 -4.66
C THR A 129 2.09 20.38 -4.39
N ILE A 130 2.53 21.32 -5.24
CA ILE A 130 3.79 22.07 -5.01
C ILE A 130 3.70 22.90 -3.73
N HIS A 131 2.57 23.57 -3.48
CA HIS A 131 2.35 24.33 -2.26
C HIS A 131 2.49 23.44 -1.01
N TYR A 132 1.78 22.32 -0.96
CA TYR A 132 1.82 21.42 0.20
C TYR A 132 3.14 20.65 0.35
N LEU A 133 3.86 20.37 -0.75
CA LEU A 133 5.19 19.73 -0.70
C LEU A 133 6.22 20.54 0.10
N GLN A 134 6.03 21.86 0.24
CA GLN A 134 6.96 22.74 0.96
C GLN A 134 6.67 22.82 2.47
N SER A 135 5.43 22.56 2.89
CA SER A 135 4.95 22.87 4.24
C SER A 135 4.44 21.67 5.04
N THR A 136 4.30 20.49 4.42
CA THR A 136 3.62 19.34 5.04
C THR A 136 4.40 18.03 4.90
N VAL A 137 3.97 17.00 5.65
CA VAL A 137 4.48 15.64 5.51
C VAL A 137 3.70 14.93 4.40
N ILE A 138 4.42 14.42 3.40
CA ILE A 138 3.85 13.64 2.31
C ILE A 138 3.78 12.15 2.67
N THR A 139 2.62 11.54 2.42
CA THR A 139 2.42 10.10 2.43
C THR A 139 1.85 9.66 1.08
N ALA A 140 2.54 8.75 0.39
CA ALA A 140 2.11 8.27 -0.93
C ALA A 140 2.16 6.74 -1.03
N PHE A 141 1.14 6.16 -1.67
CA PHE A 141 0.99 4.73 -1.89
C PHE A 141 0.50 4.45 -3.30
N ALA A 142 0.94 3.35 -3.88
CA ALA A 142 0.43 2.83 -5.15
C ALA A 142 -0.07 1.40 -4.97
N PHE A 143 -1.21 1.08 -5.59
CA PHE A 143 -1.88 -0.22 -5.54
C PHE A 143 -2.10 -0.74 -6.95
N ILE A 144 -1.90 -2.04 -7.15
CA ILE A 144 -2.17 -2.67 -8.45
C ILE A 144 -3.68 -2.81 -8.63
N LYS A 145 -4.17 -2.41 -9.79
CA LYS A 145 -5.56 -2.56 -10.25
C LYS A 145 -5.57 -3.39 -11.54
N GLY A 146 -6.64 -4.14 -11.79
CA GLY A 146 -6.74 -4.97 -12.99
C GLY A 146 -5.83 -6.21 -12.94
N GLY A 147 -5.60 -6.79 -14.11
CA GLY A 147 -4.89 -8.06 -14.26
C GLY A 147 -5.80 -9.28 -14.13
N PRO A 148 -5.21 -10.47 -13.92
CA PRO A 148 -5.97 -11.72 -13.77
C PRO A 148 -6.92 -11.66 -12.58
N TYR A 149 -8.18 -12.04 -12.80
CA TYR A 149 -9.20 -12.11 -11.76
C TYR A 149 -9.98 -13.42 -11.82
N LYS A 150 -10.65 -13.71 -10.71
CA LYS A 150 -11.62 -14.79 -10.60
C LYS A 150 -12.97 -14.22 -10.17
N TYR A 151 -14.05 -14.80 -10.67
CA TYR A 151 -15.39 -14.53 -10.20
C TYR A 151 -16.22 -15.80 -10.25
N PHE A 152 -17.26 -15.88 -9.42
CA PHE A 152 -18.22 -16.97 -9.46
C PHE A 152 -19.32 -16.65 -10.48
N ASN A 153 -19.52 -17.52 -11.48
CA ASN A 153 -20.61 -17.38 -12.43
C ASN A 153 -21.82 -18.16 -11.91
N PRO A 154 -22.92 -17.48 -11.51
CA PRO A 154 -24.09 -18.15 -10.95
C PRO A 154 -24.85 -19.00 -11.97
N LYS A 155 -24.71 -18.71 -13.28
CA LYS A 155 -25.40 -19.46 -14.35
C LYS A 155 -24.77 -20.83 -14.59
N THR A 156 -23.44 -20.91 -14.54
CA THR A 156 -22.69 -22.15 -14.76
C THR A 156 -22.30 -22.83 -13.45
N GLN A 157 -22.52 -22.19 -12.30
CA GLN A 157 -22.07 -22.62 -10.96
C GLN A 157 -20.57 -22.91 -10.88
N THR A 158 -19.76 -22.22 -11.68
CA THR A 158 -18.32 -22.41 -11.77
C THR A 158 -17.56 -21.12 -11.51
N VAL A 159 -16.33 -21.25 -11.01
CA VAL A 159 -15.38 -20.14 -10.93
C VAL A 159 -14.77 -19.93 -12.31
N VAL A 160 -14.89 -18.72 -12.84
CA VAL A 160 -14.33 -18.33 -14.13
C VAL A 160 -13.06 -17.51 -13.91
N GLN A 161 -12.07 -17.72 -14.76
CA GLN A 161 -10.80 -16.98 -14.77
C GLN A 161 -10.73 -16.11 -16.03
N GLU A 162 -10.54 -14.82 -15.83
CA GLU A 162 -10.41 -13.82 -16.88
C GLU A 162 -9.32 -12.81 -16.50
N ALA A 163 -9.04 -11.84 -17.38
CA ALA A 163 -8.05 -10.81 -17.11
C ALA A 163 -8.47 -9.47 -17.72
N ASP A 164 -8.33 -8.41 -16.91
CA ASP A 164 -8.41 -7.02 -17.38
C ASP A 164 -6.99 -6.45 -17.58
N PRO A 165 -6.80 -5.39 -18.39
CA PRO A 165 -5.54 -4.68 -18.46
C PRO A 165 -5.09 -4.20 -17.07
N PHE A 166 -3.77 -4.18 -16.83
CA PHE A 166 -3.24 -3.65 -15.57
C PHE A 166 -3.38 -2.14 -15.52
N ASP A 167 -3.65 -1.62 -14.33
CA ASP A 167 -3.56 -0.21 -14.00
C ASP A 167 -2.98 -0.06 -12.59
N ILE A 168 -2.63 1.15 -12.19
CA ILE A 168 -2.08 1.44 -10.86
C ILE A 168 -2.84 2.62 -10.28
N SER A 169 -3.48 2.41 -9.14
CA SER A 169 -4.12 3.49 -8.38
C SER A 169 -3.11 4.10 -7.42
N ILE A 170 -2.91 5.41 -7.50
CA ILE A 170 -1.94 6.16 -6.71
C ILE A 170 -2.70 7.08 -5.77
N TYR A 171 -2.38 6.98 -4.48
CA TYR A 171 -2.93 7.82 -3.44
C TYR A 171 -1.81 8.66 -2.82
N ILE A 172 -2.02 9.96 -2.73
CA ILE A 172 -1.07 10.93 -2.19
C ILE A 172 -1.80 11.79 -1.16
N GLN A 173 -1.22 11.93 0.02
CA GLN A 173 -1.78 12.67 1.13
C GLN A 173 -0.73 13.61 1.73
N PHE A 174 -1.16 14.81 2.08
CA PHE A 174 -0.40 15.84 2.76
C PHE A 174 -1.02 16.08 4.14
N SER A 175 -0.20 16.09 5.19
CA SER A 175 -0.66 16.17 6.59
C SER A 175 0.33 16.88 7.49
#